data_AF-A0A924YF41-F1
#
_entry.id   AF-A0A924YF41-F1
#
_cell.length_a   1.000
_cell.length_b   1.000
_cell.length_c   1.000
_cell.angle_alpha   90.00
_cell.angle_beta   90.00
_cell.angle_gamma   90.00
#
_symmetry.space_group_name_H-M   'P 1'
#
loop_
_entity.id
_entity.type
_entity.pdbx_description
1 polymer ?
#
loop_
_entity_poly.entity_id
_entity_poly.type
_entity_poly.pdbx_seq_one_letter_code
_entity_poly.pdbx_strand_id
1 'polypeptide(L)'
;MLAGRAGQVGQGGRPGMGIQPAGDKARNFKGTMGRLLAYMRDYQLSLVVVLVFAIASTIFSVVGPKILGQATTKLFEGVVGQMSGSTAGIDFTYIGNIILLLVVLYILSSVFSYIQGWIMAGVAIKVTYRFRKDIAEKINRMPLKYFDGTNHGEVLSRITNDVDTVSQTLNQSLTQIVTSVTTLIGVFIMMLTISWVMTLVALVMIPLSMGIIALIVSKSQRYFREQQDYLGHVNGHVEEMYSGHNVVKAFNGEAK
;
A
#
# COMPACT_ATOMS: atom_id res chain seq x y z
N MET A 1 -38.40 -35.41 20.85
CA MET A 1 -37.59 -34.24 21.27
C MET A 1 -36.15 -34.45 20.79
N LEU A 2 -35.84 -34.03 19.55
CA LEU A 2 -34.49 -34.07 18.99
C LEU A 2 -34.28 -32.74 18.27
N ALA A 3 -33.72 -31.76 18.98
CA ALA A 3 -33.34 -30.48 18.41
C ALA A 3 -31.99 -30.66 17.69
N GLY A 4 -32.05 -30.87 16.38
CA GLY A 4 -30.90 -30.78 15.50
C GLY A 4 -30.45 -29.33 15.41
N ARG A 5 -29.23 -29.05 15.89
CA ARG A 5 -28.53 -27.78 15.69
C ARG A 5 -28.30 -27.58 14.20
N ALA A 6 -28.96 -26.58 13.62
CA ALA A 6 -28.67 -26.09 12.27
C ALA A 6 -27.22 -25.60 12.22
N GLY A 7 -26.43 -26.19 11.33
CA GLY A 7 -25.07 -25.77 11.03
C GLY A 7 -25.09 -24.37 10.42
N GLN A 8 -24.23 -23.50 10.93
CA GLN A 8 -23.88 -22.25 10.26
C GLN A 8 -23.23 -22.61 8.92
N VAL A 9 -23.94 -22.36 7.83
CA VAL A 9 -23.42 -22.50 6.47
C VAL A 9 -22.35 -21.42 6.29
N GLY A 10 -21.14 -21.86 5.93
CA GLY A 10 -19.96 -21.04 5.83
C GLY A 10 -20.11 -19.93 4.80
N GLN A 11 -19.80 -18.72 5.27
CA GLN A 11 -19.72 -17.46 4.55
C GLN A 11 -18.78 -17.57 3.34
N GLY A 12 -19.34 -17.79 2.15
CA GLY A 12 -18.64 -17.74 0.87
C GLY A 12 -18.65 -16.32 0.32
N GLY A 13 -17.73 -15.48 0.78
CA GLY A 13 -17.58 -14.11 0.29
C GLY A 13 -17.11 -14.08 -1.17
N ARG A 14 -18.03 -13.79 -2.10
CA ARG A 14 -17.68 -13.31 -3.45
C ARG A 14 -17.26 -11.83 -3.38
N PRO A 15 -16.32 -11.39 -4.24
CA PRO A 15 -15.71 -10.07 -4.15
C PRO A 15 -16.67 -8.98 -4.67
N GLY A 16 -17.54 -8.52 -3.79
CA GLY A 16 -18.18 -7.22 -3.93
C GLY A 16 -17.19 -6.13 -3.52
N MET A 17 -17.09 -5.09 -4.33
CA MET A 17 -16.29 -3.89 -4.06
C MET A 17 -16.82 -3.20 -2.81
N GLY A 18 -16.27 -3.56 -1.66
CA GLY A 18 -16.70 -3.12 -0.34
C GLY A 18 -15.55 -3.27 0.63
N ILE A 19 -15.26 -2.18 1.34
CA ILE A 19 -14.19 -2.00 2.32
C ILE A 19 -14.04 -3.25 3.18
N GLN A 20 -12.81 -3.79 3.25
CA GLN A 20 -12.47 -4.92 4.11
C GLN A 20 -12.98 -4.67 5.54
N PRO A 21 -13.73 -5.62 6.14
CA PRO A 21 -14.11 -5.50 7.54
C PRO A 21 -12.85 -5.24 8.36
N ALA A 22 -12.94 -4.33 9.33
CA ALA A 22 -11.82 -3.94 10.18
C ALA A 22 -11.15 -5.21 10.70
N GLY A 23 -9.94 -5.49 10.18
CA GLY A 23 -9.24 -6.75 10.45
C GLY A 23 -9.16 -7.01 11.94
N ASP A 24 -9.35 -8.27 12.34
CA ASP A 24 -9.26 -8.69 13.73
C ASP A 24 -8.02 -8.09 14.39
N LYS A 25 -8.21 -7.39 15.52
CA LYS A 25 -7.11 -6.81 16.27
C LYS A 25 -6.06 -7.89 16.52
N ALA A 26 -4.84 -7.67 16.03
CA ALA A 26 -3.75 -8.61 16.18
C ALA A 26 -3.50 -8.89 17.68
N ARG A 27 -3.76 -10.13 18.12
CA ARG A 27 -3.53 -10.57 19.51
C ARG A 27 -2.07 -10.40 19.96
N ASN A 28 -1.12 -10.49 19.03
CA ASN A 28 0.32 -10.32 19.28
C ASN A 28 1.07 -9.86 18.01
N PHE A 29 0.92 -8.59 17.64
CA PHE A 29 1.56 -8.03 16.43
C PHE A 29 3.08 -8.20 16.43
N LYS A 30 3.75 -7.82 17.53
CA LYS A 30 5.22 -7.87 17.67
C LYS A 30 5.76 -9.30 17.51
N GLY A 31 5.10 -10.28 18.13
CA GLY A 31 5.50 -11.69 18.06
C GLY A 31 5.28 -12.30 16.67
N THR A 32 4.19 -11.95 16.00
CA THR A 32 3.93 -12.41 14.62
C THR A 32 4.91 -11.78 13.62
N MET A 33 5.23 -10.51 13.77
CA MET A 33 6.24 -9.85 12.93
C MET A 33 7.63 -10.47 13.12
N GLY A 34 8.02 -10.77 14.37
CA GLY A 34 9.28 -11.47 14.65
C GLY A 34 9.36 -12.85 13.99
N ARG A 35 8.25 -13.60 13.96
CA ARG A 35 8.17 -14.90 13.26
C ARG A 35 8.27 -14.75 11.74
N LEU A 36 7.64 -13.73 11.17
CA LEU A 36 7.73 -13.44 9.74
C LEU A 36 9.18 -13.08 9.33
N LEU A 37 9.84 -12.23 10.12
CA LEU A 37 11.24 -11.87 9.89
C LEU A 37 12.20 -13.07 10.05
N ALA A 38 11.93 -13.96 11.00
CA ALA A 38 12.68 -15.20 11.17
C ALA A 38 12.46 -16.16 9.99
N TYR A 39 11.23 -16.24 9.47
CA TYR A 39 10.92 -17.04 8.28
C TYR A 39 11.63 -16.52 7.02
N MET A 40 11.86 -15.20 6.96
CA MET A 40 12.59 -14.54 5.90
C MET A 40 14.10 -14.42 6.16
N ARG A 41 14.64 -15.12 7.16
CA ARG A 41 16.06 -15.04 7.54
C ARG A 41 17.00 -15.28 6.36
N ASP A 42 16.67 -16.24 5.51
CA ASP A 42 17.46 -16.61 4.32
C ASP A 42 17.51 -15.48 3.27
N TYR A 43 16.62 -14.48 3.36
CA TYR A 43 16.52 -13.33 2.45
C TYR A 43 16.97 -12.00 3.09
N GLN A 44 17.52 -12.01 4.31
CA GLN A 44 17.88 -10.79 5.05
C GLN A 44 18.87 -9.89 4.30
N LEU A 45 19.85 -10.47 3.62
CA LEU A 45 20.81 -9.69 2.84
C LEU A 45 20.15 -8.97 1.67
N SER A 46 19.24 -9.65 0.95
CA SER A 46 18.46 -9.04 -0.12
C SER A 46 17.56 -7.91 0.40
N LEU A 47 16.93 -8.08 1.57
CA LEU A 47 16.11 -7.04 2.20
C LEU A 47 16.94 -5.81 2.57
N VAL A 48 18.11 -5.99 3.17
CA VAL A 48 19.00 -4.85 3.51
C VAL A 48 19.42 -4.11 2.25
N VAL A 49 19.78 -4.82 1.17
CA VAL A 49 20.12 -4.20 -0.11
C VAL A 49 18.93 -3.41 -0.66
N VAL A 50 17.72 -3.98 -0.66
CA VAL A 50 16.49 -3.28 -1.10
C VAL A 50 16.29 -2.00 -0.30
N LEU A 51 16.42 -2.05 1.03
CA LEU A 51 16.26 -0.89 1.90
C LEU A 51 17.28 0.21 1.59
N VAL A 52 18.55 -0.14 1.42
CA VAL A 52 19.61 0.83 1.11
C VAL A 52 19.35 1.51 -0.24
N PHE A 53 19.02 0.73 -1.27
CA PHE A 53 18.73 1.27 -2.59
C PHE A 53 17.45 2.11 -2.63
N ALA A 54 16.41 1.71 -1.88
CA ALA A 54 15.17 2.50 -1.75
C ALA A 54 15.42 3.84 -1.06
N ILE A 55 16.24 3.87 0.00
CA ILE A 55 16.64 5.10 0.67
C ILE A 55 17.47 5.97 -0.27
N ALA A 56 18.48 5.41 -0.92
CA ALA A 56 19.35 6.14 -1.84
C ALA A 56 18.58 6.75 -3.03
N SER A 57 17.70 5.98 -3.68
CA SER A 57 16.87 6.50 -4.77
C SER A 57 15.97 7.64 -4.28
N THR A 58 15.35 7.46 -3.11
CA THR A 58 14.44 8.47 -2.56
C THR A 58 15.20 9.77 -2.25
N ILE A 59 16.38 9.70 -1.63
CA ILE A 59 17.21 10.87 -1.35
C ILE A 59 17.55 11.62 -2.65
N PHE A 60 17.99 10.92 -3.69
CA PHE A 60 18.28 11.54 -4.98
C PHE A 60 17.05 12.25 -5.56
N SER A 61 15.89 11.60 -5.60
CA SER A 61 14.66 12.26 -6.07
C SER A 61 14.28 13.52 -5.26
N VAL A 62 14.52 13.52 -3.95
CA VAL A 62 14.15 14.61 -3.04
C VAL A 62 15.13 15.79 -3.11
N VAL A 63 16.38 15.55 -3.50
CA VAL A 63 17.38 16.62 -3.70
C VAL A 63 17.13 17.41 -5.00
N GLY A 64 16.49 16.79 -6.00
CA GLY A 64 16.23 17.38 -7.32
C GLY A 64 15.64 18.80 -7.30
N PRO A 65 14.55 19.08 -6.57
CA PRO A 65 13.94 20.42 -6.51
C PRO A 65 14.89 21.53 -6.04
N LYS A 66 15.81 21.25 -5.11
CA LYS A 66 16.78 22.26 -4.61
C LYS A 66 17.79 22.61 -5.69
N ILE A 67 18.29 21.61 -6.40
CA ILE A 67 19.23 21.80 -7.52
C ILE A 67 18.52 22.52 -8.67
N LEU A 68 17.27 22.14 -8.99
CA LEU A 68 16.47 22.82 -9.99
C LEU A 68 16.24 24.30 -9.64
N GLY A 69 15.99 24.61 -8.37
CA GLY A 69 15.87 25.98 -7.89
C GLY A 69 17.11 26.84 -8.18
N GLN A 70 18.31 26.28 -8.18
CA GLN A 70 19.54 27.00 -8.55
C GLN A 70 19.56 27.35 -10.05
N ALA A 71 19.13 26.44 -10.93
CA ALA A 71 19.00 26.74 -12.35
C ALA A 71 17.95 27.82 -12.61
N THR A 72 16.78 27.74 -11.95
CA THR A 72 15.74 28.77 -12.07
C THR A 72 16.22 30.12 -11.57
N THR A 73 16.95 30.15 -10.45
CA THR A 73 17.52 31.39 -9.90
C THR A 73 18.53 32.01 -10.87
N LYS A 74 19.44 31.21 -11.45
CA LYS A 74 20.42 31.72 -12.42
C LYS A 74 19.81 32.17 -13.74
N LEU A 75 18.78 31.47 -14.21
CA LEU A 75 18.01 31.92 -15.36
C LEU A 75 17.35 33.27 -15.07
N PHE A 76 16.72 33.42 -13.91
CA PHE A 76 16.07 34.65 -13.49
C PHE A 76 17.06 35.82 -13.36
N GLU A 77 18.20 35.61 -12.68
CA GLU A 77 19.29 36.59 -12.56
C GLU A 77 19.78 37.04 -13.95
N GLY A 78 19.98 36.12 -14.89
CA GLY A 78 20.42 36.44 -16.25
C GLY A 78 19.39 37.25 -17.05
N VAL A 79 18.10 36.91 -16.95
CA VAL A 79 17.01 37.64 -17.62
C VAL A 79 16.88 39.06 -17.06
N VAL A 80 16.86 39.22 -15.74
CA VAL A 80 16.77 40.53 -15.09
C VAL A 80 18.02 41.37 -15.38
N GLY A 81 19.21 40.75 -15.40
CA GLY A 81 20.46 41.41 -15.76
C GLY A 81 20.44 42.00 -17.17
N GLN A 82 19.92 41.25 -18.15
CA GLN A 82 19.73 41.71 -19.53
C GLN A 82 18.73 42.87 -19.63
N MET A 83 17.62 42.82 -18.87
CA MET A 83 16.65 43.92 -18.82
C MET A 83 17.22 45.19 -18.16
N SER A 84 18.17 45.04 -17.24
CA SER A 84 18.78 46.14 -16.48
C SER A 84 19.98 46.79 -17.19
N GLY A 85 20.29 46.39 -18.43
CA GLY A 85 21.41 46.92 -19.21
C GLY A 85 22.79 46.33 -18.86
N SER A 86 22.82 45.25 -18.09
CA SER A 86 24.06 44.55 -17.73
C SER A 86 24.52 43.70 -18.92
N THR A 87 25.81 43.75 -19.27
CA THR A 87 26.39 42.97 -20.39
C THR A 87 26.56 41.48 -20.06
N ALA A 88 26.31 41.07 -18.81
CA ALA A 88 26.27 39.67 -18.41
C ALA A 88 24.94 39.05 -18.89
N GLY A 89 24.98 38.39 -20.05
CA GLY A 89 23.86 37.61 -20.56
C GLY A 89 23.57 36.36 -19.73
N ILE A 90 22.54 35.62 -20.11
CA ILE A 90 22.18 34.34 -19.47
C ILE A 90 23.31 33.32 -19.66
N ASP A 91 23.78 32.73 -18.57
CA ASP A 91 24.78 31.64 -18.59
C ASP A 91 24.10 30.30 -18.92
N PHE A 92 23.88 30.08 -20.22
CA PHE A 92 23.31 28.84 -20.73
C PHE A 92 24.19 27.61 -20.48
N THR A 93 25.50 27.78 -20.33
CA THR A 93 26.42 26.67 -20.04
C THR A 93 26.24 26.18 -18.62
N TYR A 94 26.14 27.09 -17.64
CA TYR A 94 25.85 26.74 -16.26
C TYR A 94 24.48 26.08 -16.11
N ILE A 95 23.45 26.64 -16.74
CA ILE A 95 22.09 26.07 -16.71
C ILE A 95 22.09 24.69 -17.36
N GLY A 96 22.76 24.53 -18.50
CA GLY A 96 22.91 23.25 -19.18
C GLY A 96 23.58 22.19 -18.31
N ASN A 97 24.64 22.55 -17.58
CA ASN A 97 25.33 21.66 -16.65
C ASN A 97 24.44 21.24 -15.47
N ILE A 98 23.63 22.16 -14.91
CA ILE A 98 22.67 21.79 -13.87
C ILE A 98 21.60 20.84 -14.41
N ILE A 99 21.03 21.13 -15.58
CA ILE A 99 20.02 20.27 -16.19
C ILE A 99 20.60 18.88 -16.49
N LEU A 100 21.82 18.81 -17.02
CA LEU A 100 22.52 17.55 -17.24
C LEU A 100 22.72 16.78 -15.92
N LEU A 101 23.14 17.47 -14.86
CA LEU A 101 23.30 16.89 -13.53
C LEU A 101 21.96 16.35 -13.00
N LEU A 102 20.87 17.09 -13.16
CA LEU A 102 19.52 16.63 -12.77
C LEU A 102 19.09 15.39 -13.54
N VAL A 103 19.34 15.36 -14.86
CA VAL A 103 19.04 14.19 -15.70
C VAL A 103 19.81 12.97 -15.20
N VAL A 104 21.13 13.09 -15.00
CA VAL A 104 21.96 12.00 -14.47
C VAL A 104 21.48 11.55 -13.09
N LEU A 105 21.17 12.49 -12.20
CA LEU A 105 20.70 12.22 -10.85
C LEU A 105 19.34 11.50 -10.85
N TYR A 106 18.39 11.88 -11.71
CA TYR A 106 17.11 11.19 -11.84
C TYR A 106 17.24 9.82 -12.52
N ILE A 107 18.16 9.66 -13.47
CA ILE A 107 18.49 8.35 -14.04
C ILE A 107 19.05 7.44 -12.95
N LEU A 108 20.03 7.90 -12.17
CA LEU A 108 20.59 7.13 -11.05
C LEU A 108 19.53 6.75 -10.01
N SER A 109 18.67 7.71 -9.63
CA SER A 109 17.52 7.45 -8.75
C SER A 109 16.61 6.36 -9.31
N SER A 110 16.28 6.44 -10.60
CA SER A 110 15.41 5.48 -11.28
C SER A 110 16.05 4.10 -11.38
N VAL A 111 17.35 4.02 -11.68
CA VAL A 111 18.11 2.77 -11.72
C VAL A 111 18.12 2.11 -10.35
N PHE A 112 18.36 2.86 -9.27
CA PHE A 112 18.32 2.31 -7.91
C PHE A 112 16.92 1.85 -7.51
N SER A 113 15.88 2.63 -7.86
CA SER A 113 14.48 2.26 -7.63
C SER A 113 14.09 1.00 -8.42
N TYR A 114 14.62 0.84 -9.63
CA TYR A 114 14.38 -0.33 -10.45
C TYR A 114 15.07 -1.58 -9.88
N ILE A 115 16.35 -1.46 -9.50
CA ILE A 115 17.12 -2.56 -8.91
C ILE A 115 16.45 -3.05 -7.63
N GLN A 116 16.08 -2.15 -6.72
CA GLN A 116 15.41 -2.55 -5.47
C GLN A 116 14.03 -3.15 -5.71
N GLY A 117 13.25 -2.62 -6.66
CA GLY A 117 11.96 -3.20 -7.06
C GLY A 117 12.10 -4.62 -7.62
N TRP A 118 13.09 -4.85 -8.49
CA TRP A 118 13.37 -6.17 -9.06
C TRP A 118 13.78 -7.18 -7.99
N ILE A 119 14.71 -6.80 -7.09
CA ILE A 119 15.16 -7.67 -6.00
C ILE A 119 13.97 -8.01 -5.08
N MET A 120 13.17 -7.01 -4.71
CA MET A 120 12.01 -7.21 -3.83
C MET A 120 10.94 -8.11 -4.46
N ALA A 121 10.72 -8.01 -5.77
CA ALA A 121 9.86 -8.93 -6.51
C ALA A 121 10.36 -10.38 -6.43
N GLY A 122 11.66 -10.60 -6.62
CA GLY A 122 12.27 -11.91 -6.47
C GLY A 122 12.14 -12.47 -5.05
N VAL A 123 12.32 -11.64 -4.01
CA VAL A 123 12.15 -12.04 -2.60
C VAL A 123 10.70 -12.41 -2.32
N ALA A 124 9.74 -11.57 -2.71
CA ALA A 124 8.32 -11.81 -2.48
C ALA A 124 7.87 -13.16 -3.09
N ILE A 125 8.23 -13.43 -4.35
CA ILE A 125 7.89 -14.70 -5.03
C ILE A 125 8.47 -15.91 -4.28
N LYS A 126 9.73 -15.84 -3.85
CA LYS A 126 10.38 -16.94 -3.12
C LYS A 126 9.72 -17.20 -1.76
N VAL A 127 9.38 -16.15 -1.03
CA VAL A 127 8.68 -16.24 0.27
C VAL A 127 7.28 -16.83 0.09
N THR A 128 6.54 -16.36 -0.91
CA THR A 128 5.20 -16.86 -1.27
C THR A 128 5.23 -18.34 -1.66
N TYR A 129 6.21 -18.75 -2.48
CA TYR A 129 6.40 -20.16 -2.82
C TYR A 129 6.65 -21.02 -1.59
N ARG A 130 7.55 -20.58 -0.70
CA ARG A 130 7.84 -21.29 0.56
C ARG A 130 6.59 -21.40 1.43
N PHE A 131 5.82 -20.31 1.59
CA PHE A 131 4.57 -20.32 2.34
C PHE A 131 3.57 -21.33 1.77
N ARG A 132 3.32 -21.30 0.46
CA ARG A 132 2.39 -22.24 -0.18
C ARG A 132 2.84 -23.69 0.01
N LYS A 133 4.15 -23.96 -0.10
CA LYS A 133 4.73 -25.29 0.13
C LYS A 133 4.52 -25.75 1.57
N ASP A 134 4.91 -24.93 2.55
CA ASP A 134 4.83 -25.28 3.97
C ASP A 134 3.37 -25.49 4.42
N ILE A 135 2.44 -24.68 3.90
CA ILE A 135 1.01 -24.83 4.15
C ILE A 135 0.48 -26.12 3.52
N ALA A 136 0.84 -26.43 2.27
CA ALA A 136 0.41 -27.65 1.59
C ALA A 136 0.93 -28.91 2.32
N GLU A 137 2.21 -28.92 2.73
CA GLU A 137 2.78 -30.00 3.53
C GLU A 137 2.07 -30.15 4.88
N LYS A 138 1.70 -29.04 5.52
CA LYS A 138 0.97 -29.08 6.78
C LYS A 138 -0.43 -29.65 6.61
N ILE A 139 -1.17 -29.24 5.58
CA ILE A 139 -2.51 -29.72 5.27
C ILE A 139 -2.52 -31.24 5.08
N ASN A 140 -1.56 -31.78 4.34
CA ASN A 140 -1.44 -33.23 4.11
C ASN A 140 -1.15 -34.04 5.39
N ARG A 141 -0.69 -33.40 6.48
CA ARG A 141 -0.37 -34.05 7.76
C ARG A 141 -1.42 -33.80 8.84
N MET A 142 -2.47 -33.02 8.58
CA MET A 142 -3.49 -32.72 9.57
C MET A 142 -4.49 -33.87 9.69
N PRO A 143 -4.96 -34.19 10.93
CA PRO A 143 -5.96 -35.23 11.13
C PRO A 143 -7.29 -34.84 10.48
N LEU A 144 -8.04 -35.82 9.97
CA LEU A 144 -9.32 -35.61 9.27
C LEU A 144 -10.31 -34.77 10.11
N LYS A 145 -10.28 -34.93 11.44
CA LYS A 145 -11.08 -34.17 12.42
C LYS A 145 -10.95 -32.65 12.29
N TYR A 146 -9.82 -32.13 11.81
CA TYR A 146 -9.65 -30.70 11.57
C TYR A 146 -10.58 -30.21 10.44
N PHE A 147 -10.75 -31.03 9.41
CA PHE A 147 -11.56 -30.71 8.23
C PHE A 147 -13.06 -30.90 8.45
N ASP A 148 -13.46 -31.71 9.44
CA ASP A 148 -14.88 -31.87 9.82
C ASP A 148 -15.50 -30.58 10.38
N GLY A 149 -14.67 -29.63 10.85
CA GLY A 149 -15.10 -28.36 11.44
C GLY A 149 -14.80 -27.11 10.61
N THR A 150 -14.18 -27.23 9.43
CA THR A 150 -13.78 -26.08 8.59
C THR A 150 -14.30 -26.24 7.17
N ASN A 151 -14.87 -25.18 6.59
CA ASN A 151 -15.31 -25.20 5.19
C ASN A 151 -14.09 -25.34 4.26
N HIS A 152 -14.17 -26.18 3.24
CA HIS A 152 -13.12 -26.37 2.23
C HIS A 152 -12.71 -25.03 1.58
N GLY A 153 -13.68 -24.11 1.38
CA GLY A 153 -13.42 -22.78 0.85
C GLY A 153 -12.55 -21.90 1.77
N GLU A 154 -12.66 -22.06 3.08
CA GLU A 154 -11.85 -21.31 4.05
C GLU A 154 -10.39 -21.76 4.01
N VAL A 155 -10.16 -23.08 3.88
CA VAL A 155 -8.81 -23.64 3.74
C VAL A 155 -8.16 -23.14 2.44
N LEU A 156 -8.90 -23.15 1.34
CA LEU A 156 -8.39 -22.65 0.05
C LEU A 156 -8.07 -21.15 0.12
N SER A 157 -8.97 -20.35 0.71
CA SER A 157 -8.77 -18.89 0.88
C SER A 157 -7.51 -18.57 1.69
N ARG A 158 -7.20 -19.33 2.74
CA ARG A 158 -5.97 -19.13 3.52
C ARG A 158 -4.69 -19.47 2.74
N ILE A 159 -4.75 -20.42 1.81
CA ILE A 159 -3.60 -20.79 0.96
C ILE A 159 -3.38 -19.75 -0.15
N THR A 160 -4.46 -19.18 -0.66
CA THR A 160 -4.40 -18.22 -1.78
C THR A 160 -4.36 -16.80 -1.26
N ASN A 161 -5.45 -16.29 -0.70
CA ASN A 161 -5.67 -14.87 -0.39
C ASN A 161 -4.78 -14.37 0.75
N ASP A 162 -4.63 -15.12 1.84
CA ASP A 162 -3.79 -14.69 2.97
C ASP A 162 -2.31 -14.66 2.55
N VAL A 163 -1.87 -15.69 1.82
CA VAL A 163 -0.49 -15.78 1.32
C VAL A 163 -0.22 -14.70 0.27
N ASP A 164 -1.19 -14.38 -0.58
CA ASP A 164 -1.08 -13.29 -1.55
C ASP A 164 -1.04 -11.93 -0.85
N THR A 165 -1.79 -11.74 0.23
CA THR A 165 -1.74 -10.53 1.07
C THR A 165 -0.34 -10.37 1.69
N VAL A 166 0.26 -11.45 2.19
CA VAL A 166 1.65 -11.43 2.66
C VAL A 166 2.61 -11.08 1.53
N SER A 167 2.45 -11.68 0.35
CA SER A 167 3.25 -11.39 -0.85
C SER A 167 3.19 -9.90 -1.22
N GLN A 168 1.99 -9.33 -1.28
CA GLN A 168 1.77 -7.92 -1.60
C GLN A 168 2.39 -7.00 -0.54
N THR A 169 2.22 -7.34 0.74
CA THR A 169 2.80 -6.58 1.85
C THR A 169 4.32 -6.52 1.74
N LEU A 170 4.95 -7.64 1.41
CA LEU A 170 6.40 -7.71 1.21
C LEU A 170 6.82 -6.93 -0.03
N ASN A 171 6.12 -7.09 -1.15
CA ASN A 171 6.49 -6.49 -2.44
C ASN A 171 6.33 -4.96 -2.47
N GLN A 172 5.21 -4.45 -1.95
CA GLN A 172 4.82 -3.05 -2.09
C GLN A 172 4.85 -2.32 -0.75
N SER A 173 4.11 -2.80 0.25
CA SER A 173 3.88 -2.03 1.47
C SER A 173 5.17 -1.79 2.27
N LEU A 174 6.04 -2.79 2.37
CA LEU A 174 7.31 -2.67 3.09
C LEU A 174 8.22 -1.61 2.44
N THR A 175 8.42 -1.70 1.12
CA THR A 175 9.17 -0.71 0.36
C THR A 175 8.54 0.67 0.45
N GLN A 176 7.21 0.76 0.33
CA GLN A 176 6.48 2.01 0.38
C GLN A 176 6.59 2.70 1.75
N ILE A 177 6.53 1.95 2.86
CA ILE A 177 6.74 2.53 4.19
C ILE A 177 8.13 3.17 4.28
N VAL A 178 9.16 2.48 3.79
CA VAL A 178 10.55 2.95 3.83
C VAL A 178 10.73 4.19 2.95
N THR A 179 10.21 4.17 1.72
CA THR A 179 10.28 5.32 0.82
C THR A 179 9.44 6.48 1.33
N SER A 180 8.25 6.25 1.90
CA SER A 180 7.40 7.30 2.48
C SER A 180 8.06 7.96 3.69
N VAL A 181 8.65 7.18 4.61
CA VAL A 181 9.39 7.73 5.76
C VAL A 181 10.61 8.51 5.30
N THR A 182 11.37 7.96 4.35
CA THR A 182 12.56 8.64 3.79
C THR A 182 12.17 9.92 3.06
N THR A 183 11.06 9.90 2.30
CA THR A 183 10.53 11.08 1.61
C THR A 183 10.07 12.12 2.62
N LEU A 184 9.31 11.72 3.65
CA LEU A 184 8.83 12.63 4.67
C LEU A 184 10.00 13.34 5.39
N ILE A 185 10.96 12.56 5.89
CA ILE A 185 12.15 13.09 6.58
C ILE A 185 13.00 13.91 5.62
N GLY A 186 13.27 13.38 4.42
CA GLY A 186 14.10 14.04 3.41
C GLY A 186 13.51 15.37 2.97
N VAL A 187 12.23 15.41 2.60
CA VAL A 187 11.54 16.64 2.20
C VAL A 187 11.51 17.62 3.37
N PHE A 188 11.21 17.16 4.58
CA PHE A 188 11.19 18.03 5.76
C PHE A 188 12.56 18.69 6.02
N ILE A 189 13.64 17.91 5.99
CA ILE A 189 15.01 18.44 6.10
C ILE A 189 15.29 19.43 4.98
N MET A 190 14.97 19.08 3.74
CA MET A 190 15.22 19.95 2.58
C MET A 190 14.46 21.27 2.67
N MET A 191 13.19 21.24 3.09
CA MET A 191 12.38 22.44 3.33
C MET A 191 13.02 23.34 4.39
N LEU A 192 13.44 22.77 5.54
CA LEU A 192 14.15 23.52 6.58
C LEU A 192 15.46 24.15 6.07
N THR A 193 16.21 23.45 5.20
CA THR A 193 17.45 24.01 4.62
C THR A 193 17.21 25.11 3.59
N ILE A 194 16.05 25.13 2.91
CA ILE A 194 15.72 26.15 1.91
C ILE A 194 15.15 27.39 2.59
N SER A 195 14.11 27.24 3.42
CA SER A 195 13.50 28.34 4.17
C SER A 195 12.64 27.80 5.32
N TRP A 196 13.04 28.12 6.55
CA TRP A 196 12.29 27.74 7.75
C TRP A 196 10.91 28.43 7.82
N VAL A 197 10.79 29.66 7.29
CA VAL A 197 9.52 30.41 7.26
C VAL A 197 8.51 29.72 6.35
N MET A 198 8.90 29.38 5.12
CA MET A 198 8.03 28.66 4.18
C MET A 198 7.66 27.27 4.73
N THR A 199 8.58 26.63 5.44
CA THR A 199 8.32 25.34 6.11
C THR A 199 7.24 25.48 7.19
N LEU A 200 7.29 26.53 8.01
CA LEU A 200 6.30 26.76 9.06
C LEU A 200 4.91 27.02 8.46
N VAL A 201 4.82 27.81 7.38
CA VAL A 201 3.55 28.01 6.65
C VAL A 201 3.01 26.68 6.13
N ALA A 202 3.86 25.85 5.52
CA ALA A 202 3.46 24.52 5.03
C ALA A 202 3.01 23.59 6.17
N LEU A 203 3.72 23.59 7.31
CA LEU A 203 3.35 22.80 8.48
C LEU A 203 1.99 23.20 9.05
N VAL A 204 1.62 24.48 9.02
CA VAL A 204 0.30 24.97 9.47
C VAL A 204 -0.82 24.55 8.51
N MET A 205 -0.53 24.38 7.22
CA MET A 205 -1.50 23.85 6.25
C MET A 205 -1.86 22.38 6.51
N ILE A 206 -0.96 21.59 7.11
CA ILE A 206 -1.23 20.18 7.46
C ILE A 206 -2.39 20.03 8.45
N PRO A 207 -2.41 20.62 9.66
CA PRO A 207 -3.55 20.51 10.57
C PRO A 207 -4.82 21.14 10.02
N LEU A 208 -4.72 22.22 9.24
CA LEU A 208 -5.88 22.82 8.58
C LEU A 208 -6.53 21.83 7.59
N SER A 209 -5.73 21.22 6.72
CA SER A 209 -6.22 20.20 5.79
C SER A 209 -6.73 18.94 6.51
N MET A 210 -6.04 18.47 7.56
CA MET A 210 -6.50 17.37 8.39
C MET A 210 -7.85 17.67 9.05
N GLY A 211 -8.07 18.90 9.51
CA GLY A 211 -9.36 19.32 10.06
C GLY A 211 -10.49 19.21 9.03
N ILE A 212 -10.28 19.72 7.82
CA ILE A 212 -11.25 19.62 6.72
C ILE A 212 -11.50 18.16 6.35
N ILE A 213 -10.44 17.37 6.17
CA ILE A 213 -10.55 15.94 5.84
C ILE A 213 -11.29 15.19 6.96
N ALA A 214 -10.99 15.45 8.23
CA ALA A 214 -11.65 14.79 9.36
C ALA A 214 -13.15 15.05 9.36
N LEU A 215 -13.59 16.28 9.06
CA LEU A 215 -15.01 16.63 8.94
C LEU A 215 -15.69 15.92 7.76
N ILE A 216 -15.01 15.83 6.62
CA ILE A 216 -15.54 15.13 5.44
C ILE A 216 -15.66 13.63 5.74
N VAL A 217 -14.60 13.02 6.28
CA VAL A 217 -14.56 11.59 6.60
C VAL A 217 -15.59 11.27 7.68
N SER A 218 -15.72 12.06 8.74
CA SER A 218 -16.70 11.79 9.81
C SER A 218 -18.14 11.78 9.27
N LYS A 219 -18.47 12.68 8.35
CA LYS A 219 -19.78 12.74 7.69
C LYS A 219 -19.95 11.59 6.70
N SER A 220 -18.94 11.32 5.87
CA SER A 220 -18.95 10.26 4.86
C SER A 220 -19.07 8.87 5.47
N GLN A 221 -18.41 8.62 6.60
CA GLN A 221 -18.48 7.36 7.35
C GLN A 221 -19.90 6.97 7.77
N ARG A 222 -20.79 7.94 8.02
CA ARG A 222 -22.20 7.65 8.30
C ARG A 222 -22.90 7.06 7.07
N TYR A 223 -22.78 7.71 5.91
CA TYR A 223 -23.38 7.24 4.67
C TYR A 223 -22.78 5.91 4.22
N PHE A 224 -21.48 5.68 4.42
CA PHE A 224 -20.87 4.38 4.14
C PHE A 224 -21.47 3.27 5.00
N ARG A 225 -21.77 3.52 6.28
CA ARG A 225 -22.45 2.55 7.13
C ARG A 225 -23.88 2.28 6.67
N GLU A 226 -24.65 3.32 6.38
CA GLU A 226 -26.03 3.18 5.87
C GLU A 226 -26.06 2.43 4.52
N GLN A 227 -25.12 2.73 3.62
CA GLN A 227 -24.96 2.03 2.35
C GLN A 227 -24.57 0.55 2.54
N GLN A 228 -23.66 0.26 3.47
CA GLN A 228 -23.24 -1.11 3.78
C GLN A 228 -24.40 -1.95 4.32
N ASP A 229 -25.25 -1.35 5.17
CA ASP A 229 -26.45 -2.00 5.72
C ASP A 229 -27.47 -2.31 4.61
N TYR A 230 -27.75 -1.34 3.74
CA TYR A 230 -28.63 -1.53 2.59
C TYR A 230 -28.12 -2.61 1.62
N LEU A 231 -26.83 -2.59 1.30
CA LEU A 231 -26.19 -3.63 0.48
C LEU A 231 -26.26 -5.00 1.16
N GLY A 232 -26.14 -5.06 2.50
CA GLY A 232 -26.31 -6.28 3.27
C GLY A 232 -27.70 -6.88 3.12
N HIS A 233 -28.75 -6.04 3.23
CA HIS A 233 -30.14 -6.48 3.03
C HIS A 233 -30.39 -6.98 1.60
N VAL A 234 -29.91 -6.26 0.58
CA VAL A 234 -30.06 -6.66 -0.82
C VAL A 234 -29.33 -7.97 -1.10
N ASN A 235 -28.07 -8.09 -0.69
CA ASN A 235 -27.30 -9.32 -0.91
C ASN A 235 -27.91 -10.50 -0.14
N GLY A 236 -28.39 -10.29 1.09
CA GLY A 236 -29.08 -11.32 1.86
C GLY A 236 -30.35 -11.80 1.16
N HIS A 237 -31.16 -10.89 0.63
CA HIS A 237 -32.35 -11.25 -0.15
C HIS A 237 -31.99 -12.05 -1.42
N VAL A 238 -30.96 -11.62 -2.15
CA VAL A 238 -30.46 -12.36 -3.32
C VAL A 238 -30.00 -13.77 -2.92
N GLU A 239 -29.24 -13.90 -1.83
CA GLU A 239 -28.74 -15.18 -1.35
C GLU A 239 -29.87 -16.13 -0.91
N GLU A 240 -30.90 -15.61 -0.23
CA GLU A 240 -32.09 -16.36 0.15
C GLU A 240 -32.88 -16.84 -1.07
N MET A 241 -33.09 -15.97 -2.06
CA MET A 241 -33.80 -16.32 -3.30
C MET A 241 -33.05 -17.35 -4.14
N TYR A 242 -31.71 -17.27 -4.21
CA TYR A 242 -30.90 -18.27 -4.92
C TYR A 242 -30.83 -19.60 -4.17
N SER A 243 -30.66 -19.57 -2.85
CA SER A 243 -30.58 -20.79 -2.02
C SER A 243 -31.94 -21.50 -1.93
N GLY A 244 -33.03 -20.72 -1.87
CA GLY A 244 -34.40 -21.17 -1.84
C GLY A 244 -35.05 -21.34 -3.21
N HIS A 245 -34.29 -21.25 -4.31
CA HIS A 245 -34.83 -21.18 -5.68
C HIS A 245 -35.84 -22.29 -6.01
N ASN A 246 -35.58 -23.52 -5.55
CA ASN A 246 -36.49 -24.65 -5.75
C ASN A 246 -37.82 -24.46 -5.00
N VAL A 247 -37.79 -23.87 -3.80
CA VAL A 247 -38.99 -23.57 -3.01
C VAL A 247 -39.77 -22.42 -3.66
N VAL A 248 -39.08 -21.36 -4.10
CA VAL A 248 -39.70 -20.22 -4.80
C VAL A 248 -40.44 -20.71 -6.06
N LYS A 249 -39.82 -21.59 -6.86
CA LYS A 249 -40.46 -22.18 -8.04
C LYS A 249 -41.59 -23.13 -7.72
N ALA A 250 -41.45 -23.98 -6.70
CA ALA A 250 -42.48 -24.94 -6.33
C ALA A 250 -43.79 -24.27 -5.86
N PHE A 251 -43.71 -23.05 -5.32
CA PHE A 251 -44.87 -22.28 -4.84
C PHE A 251 -45.28 -21.12 -5.78
N ASN A 252 -44.73 -21.04 -7.01
CA ASN A 252 -44.94 -19.92 -7.94
C ASN A 252 -44.71 -18.53 -7.29
N GLY A 253 -43.71 -18.42 -6.42
CA GLY A 253 -43.40 -17.21 -5.65
C GLY A 253 -42.62 -16.13 -6.41
N GLU A 254 -42.47 -16.24 -7.73
CA GLU A 254 -41.56 -15.42 -8.53
C GLU A 254 -41.96 -13.94 -8.64
N ALA A 255 -43.24 -13.63 -8.41
CA ALA A 255 -43.79 -12.27 -8.47
C ALA A 255 -43.88 -11.56 -7.09
N LYS A 256 -43.38 -12.20 -6.02
CA LYS A 256 -43.34 -11.67 -4.65
C LYS A 256 -41.90 -11.43 -4.21
#